data_AF-A0A2N3IFG1-F1
#
_entry.id   AF-A0A2N3IFG1-F1
#
_cell.length_a   1.000
_cell.length_b   1.000
_cell.length_c   1.000
_cell.angle_alpha   90.00
_cell.angle_beta   90.00
_cell.angle_gamma   90.00
#
_symmetry.space_group_name_H-M   'P 1'
#
loop_
_entity.id
_entity.type
_entity.pdbx_description
1 polymer ?
#
loop_
_entity_poly.entity_id
_entity_poly.type
_entity_poly.pdbx_seq_one_letter_code
_entity_poly.pdbx_strand_id
1 'polypeptide(L)'
;MQTMKNAIKIIASLFLLFVFTASVVNAQKWQAPVSSKKKQNPYEASTRNISSGKKIYNINCKSCHGDAAMGNMLPLQPVAPSDLGSQAFLIQTDGEIYYKVNKGNGAMPTFEKTLSDEDKWMVITYLRSFDQNKKESKKIAEVKNPEVTDVKLLLDINNENKRILANLTGVTAKGDRVALQGIELSVKVKRNFGYLDISGDDAYTNEKGEVSVQFPEDLPGDREGHVNLLAKVTDDAYYGEVIVDRIASLGIPTNPVNPLDERAMWGTRANAPIWIIFSYVGGVICIWGVIFLILFQLIQLPKLAKNKE
;
A
#
# COMPACT_ATOMS: atom_id res chain seq x y z
N MET A 1 -49.04 -9.18 54.82
CA MET A 1 -48.43 -10.28 54.01
C MET A 1 -48.21 -9.91 52.54
N GLN A 2 -49.11 -9.15 51.90
CA GLN A 2 -48.96 -8.65 50.52
C GLN A 2 -47.74 -7.72 50.33
N THR A 3 -47.49 -6.84 51.31
CA THR A 3 -46.45 -5.80 51.26
C THR A 3 -45.03 -6.39 51.29
N MET A 4 -44.79 -7.41 52.11
CA MET A 4 -43.50 -8.13 52.14
C MET A 4 -43.22 -8.90 50.84
N LYS A 5 -44.24 -9.50 50.22
CA LYS A 5 -44.09 -10.22 48.94
C LYS A 5 -43.72 -9.27 47.79
N ASN A 6 -44.24 -8.04 47.81
CA ASN A 6 -43.91 -7.03 46.82
C ASN A 6 -42.49 -6.46 47.03
N ALA A 7 -42.06 -6.28 48.28
CA ALA A 7 -40.69 -5.85 48.59
C ALA A 7 -39.64 -6.88 48.12
N ILE A 8 -39.89 -8.17 48.31
CA ILE A 8 -38.99 -9.24 47.85
C ILE A 8 -38.89 -9.28 46.32
N LYS A 9 -40.01 -9.06 45.60
CA LYS A 9 -40.00 -8.99 44.13
C LYS A 9 -39.23 -7.79 43.60
N ILE A 10 -39.34 -6.63 44.26
CA ILE A 10 -38.60 -5.41 43.88
C ILE A 10 -37.10 -5.59 44.12
N ILE A 11 -36.71 -6.17 45.27
CA ILE A 11 -35.30 -6.44 45.57
C ILE A 11 -34.72 -7.48 44.60
N ALA A 12 -35.45 -8.54 44.27
CA ALA A 12 -35.03 -9.54 43.29
C ALA A 12 -34.89 -8.93 41.88
N SER A 13 -35.79 -8.03 41.46
CA SER A 13 -35.70 -7.33 40.17
C SER A 13 -34.53 -6.35 40.12
N LEU A 14 -34.25 -5.64 41.21
CA LEU A 14 -33.09 -4.74 41.32
C LEU A 14 -31.77 -5.52 41.33
N PHE A 15 -31.73 -6.68 41.99
CA PHE A 15 -30.58 -7.57 41.98
C PHE A 15 -30.34 -8.16 40.59
N LEU A 16 -31.39 -8.57 39.88
CA LEU A 16 -31.30 -9.05 38.50
C LEU A 16 -30.80 -7.94 37.55
N LEU A 17 -31.26 -6.70 37.74
CA LEU A 17 -30.81 -5.54 36.96
C LEU A 17 -29.33 -5.20 37.24
N PHE A 18 -28.89 -5.32 38.51
CA PHE A 18 -27.49 -5.08 38.91
C PHE A 18 -26.54 -6.17 38.39
N VAL A 19 -26.97 -7.44 38.37
CA VAL A 19 -26.18 -8.54 37.80
C VAL A 19 -26.05 -8.42 36.27
N PHE A 20 -27.07 -7.86 35.59
CA PHE A 20 -27.02 -7.62 34.15
C PHE A 20 -26.12 -6.44 33.76
N THR A 21 -26.03 -5.38 34.58
CA THR A 21 -25.13 -4.24 34.31
C THR A 21 -23.67 -4.53 34.66
N ALA A 22 -23.40 -5.36 35.67
CA ALA A 22 -22.04 -5.72 36.06
C ALA A 22 -21.31 -6.61 35.01
N SER A 23 -22.04 -7.26 34.11
CA SER A 23 -21.46 -8.15 33.09
C SER A 23 -20.95 -7.42 31.84
N VAL A 24 -21.23 -6.13 31.69
CA VAL A 24 -20.88 -5.36 30.47
C VAL A 24 -19.58 -4.55 30.62
N VAL A 25 -18.96 -4.55 31.81
CA VAL A 25 -17.71 -3.81 32.08
C VAL A 25 -16.57 -4.80 32.33
N ASN A 26 -16.27 -5.63 31.34
CA ASN A 26 -15.00 -6.36 31.31
C ASN A 26 -14.37 -6.20 29.94
N ALA A 27 -13.97 -4.96 29.63
CA ALA A 27 -12.89 -4.72 28.69
C ALA A 27 -11.60 -5.28 29.32
N GLN A 28 -11.38 -6.59 29.16
CA GLN A 28 -10.17 -7.26 29.62
C GLN A 28 -8.96 -6.52 29.04
N LYS A 29 -8.17 -5.85 29.88
CA LYS A 29 -6.89 -5.26 29.47
C LYS A 29 -6.05 -6.37 28.83
N TRP A 30 -5.72 -6.21 27.55
CA TRP A 30 -4.95 -7.20 26.80
C TRP A 30 -3.51 -7.26 27.32
N GLN A 31 -3.27 -8.16 28.27
CA GLN A 31 -1.96 -8.42 28.88
C GLN A 31 -1.32 -9.64 28.23
N ALA A 32 -0.09 -9.50 27.78
CA ALA A 32 0.71 -10.61 27.27
C ALA A 32 1.25 -11.47 28.43
N PRO A 33 1.48 -12.78 28.22
CA PRO A 33 1.99 -13.66 29.26
C PRO A 33 3.39 -13.25 29.71
N VAL A 34 3.71 -13.53 30.99
CA VAL A 34 4.99 -13.14 31.61
C VAL A 34 6.20 -13.70 30.85
N SER A 35 6.06 -14.87 30.23
CA SER A 35 7.10 -15.49 29.39
C SER A 35 7.48 -14.63 28.18
N SER A 36 6.53 -13.91 27.57
CA SER A 36 6.79 -13.04 26.43
C SER A 36 7.56 -11.78 26.82
N LYS A 37 7.42 -11.27 28.05
CA LYS A 37 8.14 -10.07 28.51
C LYS A 37 9.67 -10.20 28.48
N LYS A 38 10.19 -11.44 28.52
CA LYS A 38 11.63 -11.72 28.47
C LYS A 38 12.19 -11.69 27.04
N LYS A 39 11.34 -11.74 26.01
CA LYS A 39 11.80 -11.76 24.62
C LYS A 39 12.29 -10.36 24.25
N GLN A 40 13.53 -10.27 23.80
CA GLN A 40 14.14 -9.02 23.32
C GLN A 40 14.27 -9.06 21.81
N ASN A 41 14.22 -7.87 21.21
CA ASN A 41 14.48 -7.73 19.79
C ASN A 41 15.96 -8.00 19.49
N PRO A 42 16.30 -9.01 18.66
CA PRO A 42 17.70 -9.32 18.34
C PRO A 42 18.31 -8.33 17.34
N TYR A 43 17.49 -7.53 16.65
CA TYR A 43 17.94 -6.58 15.63
C TYR A 43 18.25 -5.21 16.24
N GLU A 44 19.29 -4.57 15.72
CA GLU A 44 19.66 -3.21 16.12
C GLU A 44 18.76 -2.14 15.50
N ALA A 45 18.62 -1.00 16.17
CA ALA A 45 17.91 0.16 15.67
C ALA A 45 18.78 0.96 14.68
N SER A 46 19.22 0.32 13.59
CA SER A 46 19.87 1.00 12.48
C SER A 46 18.83 1.68 11.58
N THR A 47 19.23 2.72 10.84
CA THR A 47 18.36 3.40 9.86
C THR A 47 17.73 2.42 8.88
N ARG A 48 18.50 1.41 8.46
CA ARG A 48 18.02 0.32 7.59
C ARG A 48 16.89 -0.48 8.23
N ASN A 49 17.07 -0.96 9.46
CA ASN A 49 16.06 -1.79 10.13
C ASN A 49 14.80 -0.99 10.48
N ILE A 50 14.95 0.28 10.86
CA ILE A 50 13.83 1.20 11.10
C ILE A 50 13.02 1.39 9.81
N SER A 51 13.68 1.59 8.67
CA SER A 51 13.03 1.70 7.37
C SER A 51 12.26 0.44 6.99
N SER A 52 12.90 -0.73 7.06
CA SER A 52 12.26 -2.00 6.74
C SER A 52 11.00 -2.18 7.59
N GLY A 53 11.09 -1.85 8.89
CA GLY A 53 9.95 -1.80 9.79
C GLY A 53 8.85 -0.84 9.37
N LYS A 54 9.19 0.37 8.93
CA LYS A 54 8.25 1.39 8.42
C LYS A 54 7.47 0.88 7.20
N LYS A 55 8.14 0.22 6.26
CA LYS A 55 7.49 -0.36 5.06
C LYS A 55 6.47 -1.43 5.45
N ILE A 56 6.87 -2.37 6.31
CA ILE A 56 5.97 -3.44 6.78
C ILE A 56 4.80 -2.84 7.56
N TYR A 57 5.04 -1.82 8.40
CA TYR A 57 4.00 -1.10 9.13
C TYR A 57 2.99 -0.43 8.20
N ASN A 58 3.46 0.25 7.15
CA ASN A 58 2.60 0.93 6.19
C ASN A 58 1.68 -0.04 5.43
N ILE A 59 2.15 -1.25 5.14
CA ILE A 59 1.39 -2.27 4.44
C ILE A 59 0.38 -2.96 5.37
N ASN A 60 0.79 -3.30 6.60
CA ASN A 60 0.04 -4.23 7.45
C ASN A 60 -0.66 -3.60 8.66
N CYS A 61 -0.22 -2.42 9.12
CA CYS A 61 -0.65 -1.84 10.39
C CYS A 61 -1.35 -0.48 10.21
N LYS A 62 -0.85 0.37 9.30
CA LYS A 62 -1.28 1.77 9.12
C LYS A 62 -2.76 1.92 8.79
N SER A 63 -3.36 0.98 8.05
CA SER A 63 -4.77 1.05 7.65
C SER A 63 -5.75 1.17 8.83
N CYS A 64 -5.40 0.62 9.99
CA CYS A 64 -6.19 0.72 11.22
C CYS A 64 -5.54 1.63 12.26
N HIS A 65 -4.22 1.56 12.42
CA HIS A 65 -3.50 2.28 13.48
C HIS A 65 -3.10 3.71 13.12
N GLY A 66 -3.23 4.12 11.86
CA GLY A 66 -2.80 5.43 11.39
C GLY A 66 -1.28 5.54 11.25
N ASP A 67 -0.78 6.76 11.19
CA ASP A 67 0.64 7.08 11.27
C ASP A 67 1.10 7.05 12.73
N ALA A 68 2.24 6.40 12.97
CA ALA A 68 2.77 6.25 14.31
C ALA A 68 3.03 7.61 14.99
N ALA A 69 2.60 7.76 16.24
CA ALA A 69 2.72 8.96 17.07
C ALA A 69 1.88 10.17 16.61
N MET A 70 1.01 10.02 15.60
CA MET A 70 0.15 11.10 15.09
C MET A 70 -1.28 11.03 15.63
N GLY A 71 -1.67 9.96 16.34
CA GLY A 71 -3.01 9.81 16.90
C GLY A 71 -4.16 9.76 15.88
N ASN A 72 -3.88 9.48 14.60
CA ASN A 72 -4.85 9.47 13.50
C ASN A 72 -5.38 8.05 13.17
N MET A 73 -5.59 7.24 14.20
CA MET A 73 -6.13 5.88 14.08
C MET A 73 -7.61 5.87 13.65
N LEU A 74 -8.02 4.78 12.99
CA LEU A 74 -9.39 4.61 12.52
C LEU A 74 -10.34 4.42 13.73
N PRO A 75 -11.45 5.17 13.85
CA PRO A 75 -12.34 5.13 15.02
C PRO A 75 -13.24 3.88 14.99
N LEU A 76 -12.64 2.69 15.10
CA LEU A 76 -13.34 1.40 15.10
C LEU A 76 -14.12 1.18 16.40
N GLN A 77 -15.24 0.46 16.30
CA GLN A 77 -16.10 0.06 17.41
C GLN A 77 -16.10 -1.47 17.53
N PRO A 78 -16.16 -2.05 18.75
CA PRO A 78 -16.33 -1.40 20.05
C PRO A 78 -15.04 -0.86 20.70
N VAL A 79 -13.87 -1.17 20.12
CA VAL A 79 -12.57 -0.74 20.64
C VAL A 79 -11.77 -0.11 19.51
N ALA A 80 -11.40 1.16 19.68
CA ALA A 80 -10.53 1.86 18.75
C ALA A 80 -9.09 1.34 18.86
N PRO A 81 -8.35 1.21 17.75
CA PRO A 81 -6.94 0.89 17.77
C PRO A 81 -6.15 1.92 18.57
N SER A 82 -5.06 1.50 19.21
CA SER A 82 -4.16 2.40 19.93
C SER A 82 -3.15 3.03 18.98
N ASP A 83 -2.70 4.25 19.29
CA ASP A 83 -1.53 4.85 18.63
C ASP A 83 -0.26 4.12 19.06
N LEU A 84 0.34 3.41 18.12
CA LEU A 84 1.50 2.53 18.32
C LEU A 84 2.82 3.30 18.51
N GLY A 85 2.88 4.59 18.16
CA GLY A 85 4.04 5.46 18.42
C GLY A 85 3.92 6.27 19.71
N SER A 86 2.78 6.18 20.42
CA SER A 86 2.58 6.92 21.66
C SER A 86 3.46 6.38 22.79
N GLN A 87 3.95 7.28 23.67
CA GLN A 87 4.73 6.85 24.85
C GLN A 87 3.92 5.92 25.75
N ALA A 88 2.60 6.11 25.85
CA ALA A 88 1.72 5.25 26.62
C ALA A 88 1.73 3.79 26.12
N PHE A 89 1.83 3.59 24.81
CA PHE A 89 1.96 2.25 24.22
C PHE A 89 3.38 1.70 24.38
N LEU A 90 4.40 2.53 24.16
CA LEU A 90 5.82 2.13 24.16
C LEU A 90 6.38 1.78 25.54
N ILE A 91 5.65 2.02 26.65
CA ILE A 91 6.01 1.50 27.98
C ILE A 91 6.10 -0.04 28.00
N GLN A 92 5.39 -0.72 27.10
CA GLN A 92 5.43 -2.18 26.99
C GLN A 92 6.81 -2.67 26.54
N THR A 93 7.20 -3.87 26.94
CA THR A 93 8.45 -4.52 26.49
C THR A 93 8.35 -4.99 25.04
N ASP A 94 9.50 -5.15 24.37
CA ASP A 94 9.58 -5.61 22.97
C ASP A 94 8.85 -6.94 22.77
N GLY A 95 9.02 -7.89 23.69
CA GLY A 95 8.35 -9.18 23.64
C GLY A 95 6.84 -9.14 23.90
N GLU A 96 6.33 -8.15 24.64
CA GLU A 96 4.88 -7.93 24.78
C GLU A 96 4.28 -7.44 23.45
N ILE A 97 4.93 -6.48 22.80
CA ILE A 97 4.49 -5.98 21.49
C ILE A 97 4.56 -7.11 20.46
N TYR A 98 5.65 -7.89 20.45
CA TYR A 98 5.78 -9.05 19.56
C TYR A 98 4.66 -10.06 19.78
N TYR A 99 4.32 -10.40 21.02
CA TYR A 99 3.22 -11.32 21.31
C TYR A 99 1.89 -10.79 20.77
N LYS A 100 1.64 -9.48 20.95
CA LYS A 100 0.42 -8.82 20.49
C LYS A 100 0.27 -8.87 18.97
N VAL A 101 1.34 -8.55 18.23
CA VAL A 101 1.37 -8.68 16.77
C VAL A 101 1.19 -10.14 16.34
N ASN A 102 1.86 -11.08 17.03
CA ASN A 102 1.81 -12.48 16.66
C ASN A 102 0.39 -13.08 16.84
N LYS A 103 -0.25 -12.86 17.98
CA LYS A 103 -1.54 -13.51 18.31
C LYS A 103 -2.77 -12.71 17.90
N GLY A 104 -2.67 -11.38 17.78
CA GLY A 104 -3.84 -10.53 17.59
C GLY A 104 -4.79 -10.57 18.80
N ASN A 105 -5.86 -9.78 18.77
CA ASN A 105 -6.89 -9.78 19.80
C ASN A 105 -8.19 -9.13 19.30
N GLY A 106 -9.31 -9.83 19.47
CA GLY A 106 -10.64 -9.33 19.06
C GLY A 106 -10.68 -8.97 17.58
N ALA A 107 -10.83 -7.68 17.29
CA ALA A 107 -10.86 -7.14 15.93
C ALA A 107 -9.47 -7.04 15.26
N MET A 108 -8.37 -7.14 16.01
CA MET A 108 -7.02 -7.15 15.45
C MET A 108 -6.68 -8.58 14.98
N PRO A 109 -6.38 -8.79 13.69
CA PRO A 109 -6.05 -10.11 13.15
C PRO A 109 -4.73 -10.65 13.71
N THR A 110 -4.53 -11.96 13.59
CA THR A 110 -3.23 -12.60 13.88
C THR A 110 -2.29 -12.44 12.69
N PHE A 111 -1.01 -12.17 12.97
CA PHE A 111 0.05 -12.10 11.97
C PHE A 111 1.04 -13.27 12.07
N GLU A 112 0.69 -14.33 12.81
CA GLU A 112 1.59 -15.47 13.05
C GLU A 112 2.05 -16.15 11.75
N LYS A 113 1.15 -16.27 10.78
CA LYS A 113 1.41 -16.89 9.46
C LYS A 113 1.59 -15.90 8.33
N THR A 114 1.32 -14.62 8.56
CA THR A 114 1.34 -13.57 7.53
C THR A 114 2.66 -12.83 7.49
N LEU A 115 3.30 -12.64 8.66
CA LEU A 115 4.60 -11.98 8.78
C LEU A 115 5.64 -12.97 9.29
N SER A 116 6.86 -12.89 8.75
CA SER A 116 7.99 -13.63 9.31
C SER A 116 8.34 -13.10 10.71
N ASP A 117 9.13 -13.88 11.47
CA ASP A 117 9.57 -13.42 12.78
C ASP A 117 10.48 -12.20 12.69
N GLU A 118 11.30 -12.13 11.64
CA GLU A 118 12.11 -10.96 11.31
C GLU A 118 11.24 -9.74 11.06
N ASP A 119 10.21 -9.86 10.20
CA ASP A 119 9.32 -8.74 9.87
C ASP A 119 8.63 -8.16 11.10
N LYS A 120 8.16 -9.03 12.01
CA LYS A 120 7.54 -8.61 13.27
C LYS A 120 8.54 -7.80 14.12
N TRP A 121 9.81 -8.22 14.16
CA TRP A 121 10.85 -7.48 14.87
C TRP A 121 11.24 -6.18 14.18
N MET A 122 11.25 -6.13 12.85
CA MET A 122 11.48 -4.89 12.10
C MET A 122 10.40 -3.85 12.41
N VAL A 123 9.12 -4.26 12.43
CA VAL A 123 8.02 -3.36 12.84
C VAL A 123 8.24 -2.83 14.25
N ILE A 124 8.65 -3.68 15.20
CA ILE A 124 8.95 -3.24 16.58
C ILE A 124 10.14 -2.28 16.60
N THR A 125 11.16 -2.52 15.78
CA THR A 125 12.31 -1.61 15.62
C THR A 125 11.87 -0.23 15.15
N TYR A 126 10.97 -0.17 14.17
CA TYR A 126 10.35 1.08 13.72
C TYR A 126 9.52 1.75 14.84
N LEU A 127 8.67 1.02 15.56
CA LEU A 127 7.91 1.60 16.67
C LEU A 127 8.83 2.16 17.77
N ARG A 128 9.97 1.53 18.00
CA ARG A 128 10.98 1.99 18.96
C ARG A 128 11.72 3.25 18.55
N SER A 129 11.72 3.65 17.28
CA SER A 129 12.32 4.93 16.88
C SER A 129 11.55 6.13 17.45
N PHE A 130 10.29 5.93 17.88
CA PHE A 130 9.47 6.95 18.54
C PHE A 130 9.61 6.95 20.07
N ASP A 131 10.33 5.99 20.66
CA ASP A 131 10.48 5.86 22.11
C ASP A 131 11.44 6.91 22.65
N GLN A 132 10.92 7.87 23.42
CA GLN A 132 11.74 8.96 23.96
C GLN A 132 12.55 8.52 25.18
N ASN A 133 12.12 7.46 25.88
CA ASN A 133 12.75 6.98 27.10
C ASN A 133 13.95 6.06 26.82
N LYS A 134 14.08 5.53 25.61
CA LYS A 134 15.17 4.63 25.19
C LYS A 134 16.35 5.34 24.54
N LYS A 135 16.32 6.69 24.45
CA LYS A 135 17.34 7.54 23.81
C LYS A 135 18.77 7.42 24.36
N GLU A 136 19.00 6.71 25.48
CA GLU A 136 20.33 6.56 26.08
C GLU A 136 21.08 5.24 25.79
N SER A 137 20.49 4.23 25.15
CA SER A 137 21.18 2.93 24.96
C SER A 137 21.20 2.40 23.53
N LYS A 138 21.55 3.27 22.60
CA LYS A 138 22.43 2.98 21.46
C LYS A 138 22.48 4.28 20.68
N LYS A 139 23.68 4.77 20.39
CA LYS A 139 23.88 5.70 19.29
C LYS A 139 23.14 5.10 18.10
N ILE A 140 21.96 5.63 17.79
CA ILE A 140 21.58 5.84 16.41
C ILE A 140 22.86 6.46 15.86
N ALA A 141 23.49 5.81 14.89
CA ALA A 141 24.38 6.54 14.01
C ALA A 141 23.47 7.57 13.34
N GLU A 142 23.15 8.62 14.07
CA GLU A 142 22.52 9.82 13.60
C GLU A 142 23.60 10.33 12.67
N VAL A 143 23.43 9.97 11.41
CA VAL A 143 24.21 10.50 10.34
C VAL A 143 23.91 11.99 10.38
N LYS A 144 24.75 12.73 11.10
CA LYS A 144 24.69 14.18 11.18
C LYS A 144 25.14 14.70 9.83
N ASN A 145 24.20 14.72 8.89
CA ASN A 145 24.38 15.46 7.65
C ASN A 145 24.57 16.94 8.04
N PRO A 146 25.58 17.64 7.49
CA PRO A 146 25.76 19.05 7.76
C PRO A 146 24.57 19.86 7.22
N GLU A 147 24.26 20.99 7.85
CA GLU A 147 23.27 21.93 7.31
C GLU A 147 23.74 22.40 5.91
N VAL A 148 22.96 22.03 4.90
CA VAL A 148 23.24 22.29 3.49
C VAL A 148 22.20 23.26 2.94
N THR A 149 22.69 24.22 2.15
CA THR A 149 21.88 25.33 1.61
C THR A 149 21.23 24.95 0.29
N ASP A 150 21.84 24.02 -0.44
CA ASP A 150 21.34 23.49 -1.71
C ASP A 150 21.68 22.00 -1.83
N VAL A 151 20.78 21.22 -2.43
CA VAL A 151 20.89 19.77 -2.56
C VAL A 151 20.82 19.39 -4.03
N LYS A 152 21.86 18.72 -4.51
CA LYS A 152 22.00 18.27 -5.88
C LYS A 152 21.96 16.75 -5.97
N LEU A 153 20.99 16.27 -6.74
CA LEU A 153 20.86 14.87 -7.12
C LEU A 153 21.44 14.65 -8.53
N LEU A 154 22.32 13.65 -8.65
CA LEU A 154 22.87 13.19 -9.91
C LEU A 154 22.42 11.75 -10.16
N LEU A 155 22.09 11.44 -11.41
CA LEU A 155 21.66 10.12 -11.86
C LEU A 155 22.63 9.64 -12.94
N ASP A 156 23.44 8.66 -12.58
CA ASP A 156 24.34 7.96 -13.49
C ASP A 156 23.77 6.58 -13.81
N ILE A 157 23.81 6.23 -15.09
CA ILE A 157 23.16 5.03 -15.61
C ILE A 157 24.23 4.17 -16.25
N ASN A 158 24.42 2.97 -15.71
CA ASN A 158 25.27 1.96 -16.32
C ASN A 158 24.39 1.01 -17.15
N ASN A 159 24.46 1.17 -18.48
CA ASN A 159 23.68 0.39 -19.44
C ASN A 159 24.13 -1.08 -19.53
N GLU A 160 25.40 -1.40 -19.23
CA GLU A 160 25.92 -2.78 -19.32
C GLU A 160 25.36 -3.67 -18.21
N ASN A 161 25.30 -3.12 -17.00
CA ASN A 161 24.85 -3.86 -15.81
C ASN A 161 23.39 -3.56 -15.42
N LYS A 162 22.68 -2.73 -16.20
CA LYS A 162 21.35 -2.19 -15.88
C LYS A 162 21.25 -1.64 -14.45
N ARG A 163 22.29 -0.93 -14.01
CA ARG A 163 22.36 -0.33 -12.67
C ARG A 163 22.19 1.17 -12.76
N ILE A 164 21.35 1.70 -11.89
CA ILE A 164 21.13 3.12 -11.71
C ILE A 164 21.86 3.53 -10.43
N LEU A 165 22.73 4.52 -10.54
CA LEU A 165 23.46 5.13 -9.44
C LEU A 165 22.91 6.54 -9.24
N ALA A 166 22.23 6.75 -8.13
CA ALA A 166 21.77 8.06 -7.73
C ALA A 166 22.72 8.60 -6.65
N ASN A 167 23.35 9.75 -6.89
CA ASN A 167 24.26 10.40 -5.95
C ASN A 167 23.64 11.71 -5.43
N LEU A 168 23.49 11.80 -4.12
CA LEU A 168 22.94 12.95 -3.42
C LEU A 168 24.06 13.71 -2.71
N THR A 169 24.32 14.93 -3.19
CA THR A 169 25.31 15.84 -2.60
C THR A 169 24.64 17.13 -2.15
N GLY A 170 25.09 17.72 -1.06
CA GLY A 170 24.66 19.04 -0.63
C GLY A 170 25.84 20.02 -0.60
N VAL A 171 25.53 21.30 -0.77
CA VAL A 171 26.51 22.40 -0.64
C VAL A 171 26.33 23.07 0.72
N THR A 172 27.39 23.09 1.52
CA THR A 172 27.38 23.75 2.84
C THR A 172 27.50 25.27 2.66
N ALA A 173 27.13 26.06 3.68
CA ALA A 173 27.29 27.52 3.69
C ALA A 173 28.73 28.03 3.41
N LYS A 174 29.74 27.15 3.53
CA LYS A 174 31.16 27.43 3.21
C LYS A 174 31.54 27.16 1.74
N GLY A 175 30.60 26.65 0.93
CA GLY A 175 30.82 26.30 -0.49
C GLY A 175 31.34 24.88 -0.73
N ASP A 176 31.62 24.11 0.32
CA ASP A 176 32.09 22.72 0.21
C ASP A 176 30.95 21.76 -0.14
N ARG A 177 31.25 20.78 -1.01
CA ARG A 177 30.31 19.70 -1.35
C ARG A 177 30.45 18.56 -0.36
N VAL A 178 29.35 18.22 0.30
CA VAL A 178 29.28 17.11 1.27
C VAL A 178 28.26 16.08 0.80
N ALA A 179 28.60 14.80 0.92
CA ALA A 179 27.68 13.71 0.66
C ALA A 179 26.64 13.61 1.80
N LEU A 180 25.38 13.39 1.44
CA LEU A 180 24.30 13.24 2.41
C LEU A 180 23.97 11.75 2.59
N GLN A 181 24.16 11.22 3.78
CA GLN A 181 23.97 9.79 4.08
C GLN A 181 22.63 9.56 4.80
N GLY A 182 22.05 8.36 4.64
CA GLY A 182 20.85 7.93 5.35
C GLY A 182 19.54 8.54 4.84
N ILE A 183 19.54 9.18 3.67
CA ILE A 183 18.35 9.78 3.06
C ILE A 183 17.67 8.75 2.15
N GLU A 184 16.35 8.61 2.29
CA GLU A 184 15.53 7.76 1.44
C GLU A 184 15.33 8.41 0.06
N LEU A 185 15.68 7.67 -0.99
CA LEU A 185 15.59 8.13 -2.36
C LEU A 185 14.75 7.17 -3.20
N SER A 186 13.64 7.67 -3.74
CA SER A 186 12.78 6.88 -4.62
C SER A 186 13.22 7.04 -6.07
N VAL A 187 13.51 5.94 -6.75
CA VAL A 187 13.77 5.89 -8.18
C VAL A 187 12.54 5.28 -8.82
N LYS A 188 11.85 6.05 -9.65
CA LYS A 188 10.58 5.66 -10.27
C LYS A 188 10.67 5.70 -11.78
N VAL A 189 9.88 4.87 -12.45
CA VAL A 189 9.75 4.81 -13.90
C VAL A 189 8.38 5.34 -14.29
N LYS A 190 8.33 6.30 -15.23
CA LYS A 190 7.06 6.81 -15.76
C LYS A 190 6.35 5.74 -16.59
N ARG A 191 5.09 5.47 -16.26
CA ARG A 191 4.17 4.54 -16.93
C ARG A 191 2.90 5.29 -17.36
N ASN A 192 2.05 4.64 -18.16
CA ASN A 192 0.79 5.25 -18.64
C ASN A 192 -0.13 5.70 -17.49
N PHE A 193 -0.09 5.02 -16.35
CA PHE A 193 -0.96 5.27 -15.19
C PHE A 193 -0.24 5.89 -13.99
N GLY A 194 0.95 6.49 -14.18
CA GLY A 194 1.69 7.16 -13.11
C GLY A 194 3.15 6.73 -13.04
N TYR A 195 3.70 6.64 -11.82
CA TYR A 195 5.11 6.33 -11.59
C TYR A 195 5.24 5.00 -10.85
N LEU A 196 5.95 4.04 -11.45
CA LEU A 196 6.28 2.76 -10.85
C LEU A 196 7.56 2.91 -10.03
N ASP A 197 7.51 2.65 -8.73
CA ASP A 197 8.71 2.67 -7.90
C ASP A 197 9.57 1.41 -8.14
N ILE A 198 10.85 1.61 -8.45
CA ILE A 198 11.82 0.55 -8.67
C ILE A 198 12.96 0.58 -7.65
N SER A 199 12.90 1.48 -6.65
CA SER A 199 13.99 1.71 -5.70
C SER A 199 14.31 0.50 -4.80
N GLY A 200 13.36 -0.44 -4.66
CA GLY A 200 13.49 -1.60 -3.80
C GLY A 200 13.49 -1.28 -2.30
N ASP A 201 13.85 -2.26 -1.48
CA ASP A 201 13.76 -2.15 -0.01
C ASP A 201 14.88 -1.30 0.61
N ASP A 202 16.04 -1.19 -0.04
CA ASP A 202 17.28 -0.60 0.48
C ASP A 202 17.68 0.73 -0.21
N ALA A 203 16.74 1.60 -0.53
CA ALA A 203 17.00 2.84 -1.28
C ALA A 203 17.51 4.01 -0.42
N TYR A 204 18.51 3.76 0.43
CA TYR A 204 19.12 4.76 1.31
C TYR A 204 20.51 5.15 0.84
N THR A 205 20.84 6.43 0.96
CA THR A 205 22.18 6.92 0.63
C THR A 205 23.23 6.35 1.58
N ASN A 206 24.31 5.81 1.03
CA ASN A 206 25.47 5.32 1.78
C ASN A 206 26.35 6.48 2.30
N GLU A 207 27.49 6.19 2.94
CA GLU A 207 28.46 7.20 3.43
C GLU A 207 28.96 8.18 2.35
N LYS A 208 28.86 7.80 1.08
CA LYS A 208 29.23 8.63 -0.08
C LYS A 208 28.04 9.36 -0.72
N GLY A 209 26.84 9.22 -0.17
CA GLY A 209 25.63 9.82 -0.71
C GLY A 209 25.01 9.04 -1.86
N GLU A 210 25.44 7.79 -2.09
CA GLU A 210 25.05 7.02 -3.28
C GLU A 210 23.98 5.96 -2.95
N VAL A 211 23.01 5.81 -3.85
CA VAL A 211 22.02 4.74 -3.88
C VAL A 211 22.20 3.96 -5.18
N SER A 212 22.43 2.64 -5.08
CA SER A 212 22.50 1.77 -6.24
C SER A 212 21.21 0.96 -6.35
N VAL A 213 20.46 1.19 -7.42
CA VAL A 213 19.22 0.49 -7.73
C VAL A 213 19.45 -0.39 -8.95
N GLN A 214 19.03 -1.65 -8.88
CA GLN A 214 19.04 -2.55 -10.03
C GLN A 214 17.74 -2.37 -10.81
N PHE A 215 17.86 -2.09 -12.11
CA PHE A 215 16.70 -1.94 -12.98
C PHE A 215 16.11 -3.32 -13.29
N PRO A 216 14.78 -3.54 -13.10
CA PRO A 216 14.17 -4.83 -13.40
C PRO A 216 14.25 -5.16 -14.90
N GLU A 217 14.48 -6.44 -15.21
CA GLU A 217 14.76 -6.86 -16.59
C GLU A 217 13.53 -6.90 -17.50
N ASP A 218 12.34 -7.03 -16.91
CA ASP A 218 11.05 -7.26 -17.58
C ASP A 218 10.32 -5.97 -17.97
N LEU A 219 10.91 -4.81 -17.68
CA LEU A 219 10.23 -3.54 -17.88
C LEU A 219 10.20 -3.14 -19.37
N PRO A 220 8.99 -2.99 -19.96
CA PRO A 220 8.87 -2.53 -21.35
C PRO A 220 9.27 -1.06 -21.46
N GLY A 221 10.05 -0.72 -22.48
CA GLY A 221 10.35 0.65 -22.88
C GLY A 221 9.51 1.10 -24.07
N ASP A 222 9.89 2.21 -24.68
CA ASP A 222 9.33 2.67 -25.95
C ASP A 222 9.83 1.82 -27.14
N ARG A 223 9.63 2.30 -28.37
CA ARG A 223 10.05 1.61 -29.60
C ARG A 223 11.55 1.35 -29.69
N GLU A 224 12.36 2.14 -29.00
CA GLU A 224 13.81 2.03 -28.96
C GLU A 224 14.31 1.46 -27.62
N GLY A 225 13.40 1.14 -26.68
CA GLY A 225 13.73 0.64 -25.35
C GLY A 225 14.03 1.75 -24.33
N HIS A 226 13.69 3.01 -24.61
CA HIS A 226 13.87 4.09 -23.65
C HIS A 226 12.79 4.06 -22.58
N VAL A 227 13.19 4.41 -21.36
CA VAL A 227 12.33 4.59 -20.19
C VAL A 227 12.62 5.93 -19.55
N ASN A 228 11.59 6.61 -19.08
CA ASN A 228 11.72 7.86 -18.33
C ASN A 228 11.89 7.51 -16.85
N LEU A 229 13.06 7.81 -16.30
CA LEU A 229 13.38 7.65 -14.88
C LEU A 229 13.19 8.99 -14.16
N LEU A 230 12.60 8.92 -12.98
CA LEU A 230 12.38 10.00 -12.04
C LEU A 230 13.04 9.60 -10.73
N ALA A 231 14.09 10.30 -10.30
CA ALA A 231 14.57 10.16 -8.93
C ALA A 231 14.04 11.30 -8.07
N LYS A 232 13.42 10.96 -6.95
CA LYS A 232 12.83 11.90 -5.99
C LYS A 232 13.30 11.58 -4.59
N VAL A 233 13.78 12.59 -3.87
CA VAL A 233 14.06 12.51 -2.43
C VAL A 233 12.73 12.41 -1.66
N THR A 234 12.60 11.43 -0.79
CA THR A 234 11.34 11.17 -0.06
C THR A 234 11.20 12.01 1.21
N ASP A 235 12.32 12.44 1.80
CA ASP A 235 12.36 13.27 3.01
C ASP A 235 12.36 14.77 2.65
N ASP A 236 11.18 15.28 2.29
CA ASP A 236 10.94 16.67 1.87
C ASP A 236 11.10 17.69 3.01
N ALA A 237 10.88 17.27 4.26
CA ALA A 237 10.88 18.13 5.43
C ALA A 237 12.23 18.81 5.71
N TYR A 238 13.35 18.20 5.33
CA TYR A 238 14.70 18.71 5.62
C TYR A 238 15.42 19.28 4.39
N TYR A 239 15.16 18.74 3.20
CA TYR A 239 15.97 19.01 2.00
C TYR A 239 15.14 19.54 0.81
N GLY A 240 13.82 19.66 0.96
CA GLY A 240 12.92 20.11 -0.10
C GLY A 240 12.66 19.07 -1.20
N GLU A 241 11.84 19.44 -2.18
CA GLU A 241 11.55 18.58 -3.33
C GLU A 241 12.71 18.60 -4.35
N VAL A 242 13.65 17.66 -4.21
CA VAL A 242 14.68 17.43 -5.22
C VAL A 242 14.22 16.33 -6.16
N ILE A 243 13.95 16.70 -7.40
CA ILE A 243 13.45 15.82 -8.45
C ILE A 243 14.38 15.91 -9.66
N VAL A 244 14.80 14.75 -10.18
CA VAL A 244 15.60 14.68 -11.41
C VAL A 244 15.00 13.66 -12.37
N ASP A 245 14.68 14.13 -13.57
CA ASP A 245 14.21 13.32 -14.67
C ASP A 245 15.36 12.99 -15.63
N ARG A 246 15.45 11.72 -16.04
CA ARG A 246 16.43 11.26 -17.04
C ARG A 246 15.86 10.14 -17.91
N ILE A 247 16.14 10.20 -19.20
CA ILE A 247 15.79 9.15 -20.15
C ILE A 247 16.91 8.11 -20.17
N ALA A 248 16.55 6.83 -20.10
CA ALA A 248 17.47 5.70 -20.02
C ALA A 248 17.10 4.62 -21.04
N SER A 249 18.08 4.10 -21.79
CA SER A 249 17.87 3.01 -22.76
C SER A 249 17.99 1.63 -22.09
N LEU A 250 17.19 1.38 -21.05
CA LEU A 250 17.25 0.16 -20.23
C LEU A 250 16.06 -0.79 -20.46
N GLY A 251 14.98 -0.29 -21.06
CA GLY A 251 13.74 -1.04 -21.25
C GLY A 251 13.79 -1.96 -22.47
N ILE A 252 12.93 -2.97 -22.47
CA ILE A 252 12.74 -3.84 -23.63
C ILE A 252 12.03 -3.04 -24.72
N PRO A 253 12.56 -2.95 -25.95
CA PRO A 253 11.88 -2.27 -27.05
C PRO A 253 10.49 -2.88 -27.27
N THR A 254 9.46 -2.03 -27.26
CA THR A 254 8.09 -2.47 -27.53
C THR A 254 7.51 -1.75 -28.73
N ASN A 255 6.71 -2.47 -29.51
CA ASN A 255 5.91 -1.85 -30.55
C ASN A 255 4.49 -1.65 -29.99
N PRO A 256 4.14 -0.47 -29.48
CA PRO A 256 2.81 -0.24 -28.93
C PRO A 256 1.79 -0.34 -30.06
N VAL A 257 0.97 -1.39 -30.00
CA VAL A 257 -0.21 -1.53 -30.86
C VAL A 257 -1.31 -0.67 -30.25
N ASN A 258 -1.96 0.16 -31.06
CA ASN A 258 -3.10 0.92 -30.60
C ASN A 258 -4.27 -0.06 -30.32
N PRO A 259 -4.80 -0.14 -29.09
CA PRO A 259 -5.91 -1.05 -28.78
C PRO A 259 -7.16 -0.81 -29.63
N LEU A 260 -7.30 0.37 -30.24
CA LEU A 260 -8.41 0.72 -31.14
C LEU A 260 -8.31 0.08 -32.54
N ASP A 261 -7.11 -0.34 -32.92
CA ASP A 261 -6.83 -0.99 -34.20
C ASP A 261 -7.15 -2.49 -34.17
N GLU A 262 -7.33 -3.06 -32.98
CA GLU A 262 -7.70 -4.47 -32.81
C GLU A 262 -9.22 -4.70 -32.92
N ARG A 263 -9.61 -5.91 -33.35
CA ARG A 263 -11.03 -6.31 -33.41
C ARG A 263 -11.62 -6.59 -32.03
N ALA A 264 -11.96 -5.54 -31.31
CA ALA A 264 -12.44 -5.60 -29.94
C ALA A 264 -13.69 -4.75 -29.72
N MET A 265 -14.38 -4.96 -28.58
CA MET A 265 -15.58 -4.20 -28.20
C MET A 265 -15.34 -2.69 -28.12
N TRP A 266 -14.12 -2.30 -27.80
CA TRP A 266 -13.66 -0.91 -27.67
C TRP A 266 -12.93 -0.40 -28.91
N GLY A 267 -12.87 -1.20 -29.99
CA GLY A 267 -12.25 -0.80 -31.26
C GLY A 267 -13.09 0.21 -32.04
N THR A 268 -12.54 0.76 -33.12
CA THR A 268 -13.31 1.62 -34.04
C THR A 268 -14.43 0.84 -34.73
N ARG A 269 -15.41 1.53 -35.34
CA ARG A 269 -16.53 0.88 -36.07
C ARG A 269 -16.08 -0.15 -37.12
N ALA A 270 -14.92 0.08 -37.76
CA ALA A 270 -14.37 -0.82 -38.78
C ALA A 270 -13.81 -2.12 -38.16
N ASN A 271 -13.37 -2.02 -36.91
CA ASN A 271 -12.77 -3.09 -36.13
C ASN A 271 -13.78 -3.70 -35.14
N ALA A 272 -15.08 -3.59 -35.39
CA ALA A 272 -16.06 -4.30 -34.56
C ALA A 272 -15.80 -5.83 -34.59
N PRO A 273 -16.02 -6.55 -33.47
CA PRO A 273 -15.89 -8.01 -33.44
C PRO A 273 -16.81 -8.67 -34.46
N ILE A 274 -16.28 -9.64 -35.20
CA ILE A 274 -16.97 -10.29 -36.32
C ILE A 274 -18.30 -10.93 -35.86
N TRP A 275 -18.32 -11.52 -34.67
CA TRP A 275 -19.53 -12.16 -34.13
C TRP A 275 -20.66 -11.16 -33.86
N ILE A 276 -20.35 -9.91 -33.48
CA ILE A 276 -21.36 -8.85 -33.30
C ILE A 276 -21.92 -8.41 -34.64
N ILE A 277 -21.06 -8.28 -35.65
CA ILE A 277 -21.50 -7.95 -37.00
C ILE A 277 -22.47 -9.04 -37.49
N PHE A 278 -22.11 -10.31 -37.34
CA PHE A 278 -23.00 -11.41 -37.73
C PHE A 278 -24.29 -11.49 -36.92
N SER A 279 -24.25 -11.27 -35.60
CA SER A 279 -25.46 -11.30 -34.77
C SER A 279 -26.41 -10.16 -35.12
N TYR A 280 -25.89 -8.95 -35.31
CA TYR A 280 -26.67 -7.79 -35.74
C TYR A 280 -27.26 -7.99 -37.14
N VAL A 281 -26.41 -8.33 -38.13
CA VAL A 281 -26.86 -8.54 -39.52
C VAL A 281 -27.83 -9.72 -39.60
N GLY A 282 -27.59 -10.80 -38.86
CA GLY A 282 -28.49 -11.95 -38.77
C GLY A 282 -29.84 -11.57 -38.17
N GLY A 283 -29.87 -10.78 -37.10
CA GLY A 283 -31.11 -10.26 -36.51
C GLY A 283 -31.90 -9.39 -37.49
N VAL A 284 -31.21 -8.47 -38.20
CA VAL A 284 -31.83 -7.62 -39.22
C VAL A 284 -32.41 -8.46 -40.37
N ILE A 285 -31.66 -9.44 -40.89
CA ILE A 285 -32.14 -10.34 -41.96
C ILE A 285 -33.35 -11.15 -41.49
N CYS A 286 -33.36 -11.64 -40.25
CA CYS A 286 -34.49 -12.38 -39.68
C CYS A 286 -35.77 -11.53 -39.65
N ILE A 287 -35.67 -10.29 -39.15
CA ILE A 287 -36.80 -9.34 -39.11
C ILE A 287 -37.33 -9.06 -40.51
N TRP A 288 -36.44 -8.73 -41.45
CA TRP A 288 -36.83 -8.49 -42.84
C TRP A 288 -37.45 -9.72 -43.51
N GLY A 289 -36.95 -10.91 -43.19
CA GLY A 289 -37.52 -12.18 -43.67
C GLY A 289 -38.96 -12.37 -43.22
N VAL A 290 -39.28 -12.10 -41.95
CA VAL A 290 -40.66 -12.18 -41.42
C VAL A 290 -41.56 -11.16 -42.10
N ILE A 291 -41.11 -9.91 -42.26
CA ILE A 291 -41.88 -8.86 -42.96
C ILE A 291 -42.20 -9.29 -44.39
N PHE A 292 -41.21 -9.79 -45.12
CA PHE A 292 -41.40 -10.23 -46.50
C PHE A 292 -42.36 -11.43 -46.61
N LEU A 293 -42.28 -12.37 -45.66
CA LEU A 293 -43.19 -13.52 -45.59
C LEU A 293 -44.64 -13.06 -45.40
N ILE A 294 -44.89 -12.14 -44.47
CA ILE A 294 -46.23 -11.57 -44.24
C ILE A 294 -46.74 -10.86 -45.51
N LEU A 295 -45.93 -10.02 -46.14
CA LEU A 295 -46.31 -9.35 -47.39
C LEU A 295 -46.63 -10.34 -48.50
N PHE A 296 -45.83 -11.40 -48.64
CA PHE A 296 -46.07 -12.46 -49.60
C PHE A 296 -47.39 -13.21 -49.34
N GLN A 297 -47.69 -13.53 -48.08
CA GLN A 297 -48.97 -14.13 -47.69
C GLN A 297 -50.15 -13.22 -48.02
N LEU A 298 -50.05 -11.92 -47.72
CA LEU A 298 -51.09 -10.94 -48.05
C LEU A 298 -51.37 -10.88 -49.57
N ILE A 299 -50.33 -10.96 -50.40
CA ILE A 299 -50.46 -11.00 -51.86
C ILE A 299 -51.12 -12.32 -52.34
N GLN A 300 -50.93 -13.43 -51.62
CA GLN A 300 -51.56 -14.71 -51.96
C GLN A 300 -53.03 -14.84 -51.52
N LEU A 301 -53.49 -14.05 -50.53
CA LEU A 301 -54.86 -14.12 -50.02
C LEU A 301 -55.96 -14.03 -51.09
N PRO A 302 -55.90 -13.13 -52.11
CA PRO A 302 -56.93 -13.07 -53.14
C PRO A 302 -57.02 -14.33 -53.99
N LYS A 303 -55.88 -15.01 -54.23
CA LYS A 303 -55.81 -16.26 -55.00
C LYS A 303 -56.41 -17.42 -54.20
N LEU A 304 -56.17 -17.45 -52.89
CA LEU A 304 -56.73 -18.46 -51.99
C LEU A 304 -58.23 -18.25 -51.75
N ALA A 305 -58.72 -17.01 -51.78
CA ALA A 305 -60.14 -16.70 -51.69
C ALA A 305 -60.93 -17.16 -52.93
N LYS A 306 -60.36 -17.04 -54.13
CA LYS A 306 -60.99 -17.49 -55.39
C LYS A 306 -61.12 -19.00 -55.56
N ASN A 307 -60.29 -19.79 -54.86
CA ASN A 307 -60.28 -21.25 -54.96
C ASN A 307 -61.19 -21.94 -53.92
N LYS A 308 -62.02 -21.17 -53.20
CA LYS A 308 -62.86 -21.66 -52.09
C LYS A 308 -64.38 -21.64 -52.41
N GLU A 309 -64.74 -21.25 -53.63
CA GLU A 309 -66.05 -21.50 -54.26
C GLU A 309 -65.96 -22.76 -55.13
#